data_AF-A0A8D0CTG9-F1
#
_entry.id   AF-A0A8D0CTG9-F1
#
_cell.length_a   1.000
_cell.length_b   1.000
_cell.length_c   1.000
_cell.angle_alpha   90.00
_cell.angle_beta   90.00
_cell.angle_gamma   90.00
#
_symmetry.space_group_name_H-M   'P 1'
#
loop_
_entity.id
_entity.type
_entity.pdbx_description
1 polymer ?
#
loop_
_entity_poly.entity_id
_entity_poly.type
_entity_poly.pdbx_seq_one_letter_code
_entity_poly.pdbx_strand_id
1 'polypeptide(L)'
;LKRTCVLQLKSVNPGHTVIQGKSSSLFLCVDSGGHLRGQGQYSEADCTFRELLLADGYTRFLSSHHGFPVSLASRHSPDRHSVPFTRFLPLRNTLAGDSVSEQPPNNQRYFNVDSDDLLGMGLNTMVSPQFSVDK
;
A
#
# COMPACT_ATOMS: atom_id res chain seq x y z
N LEU A 1 7.05 -10.88 -19.05
CA LEU A 1 7.75 -10.05 -18.06
C LEU A 1 6.84 -9.05 -17.33
N LYS A 2 6.04 -8.20 -18.01
CA LYS A 2 5.30 -7.09 -17.37
C LYS A 2 4.28 -7.48 -16.29
N ARG A 3 3.70 -8.69 -16.32
CA ARG A 3 2.66 -9.09 -15.36
C ARG A 3 3.19 -9.35 -13.95
N THR A 4 4.46 -9.72 -13.79
CA THR A 4 5.03 -10.12 -12.48
C THR A 4 5.69 -8.96 -11.73
N CYS A 5 5.80 -7.78 -12.35
CA CYS A 5 6.42 -6.60 -11.74
C CYS A 5 5.39 -5.60 -11.16
N VAL A 6 4.11 -5.96 -11.14
CA VAL A 6 3.10 -5.17 -10.44
C VAL A 6 3.18 -5.48 -8.95
N LEU A 7 3.52 -4.46 -8.17
CA LEU A 7 3.67 -4.54 -6.72
C LEU A 7 2.60 -3.70 -6.05
N GLN A 8 2.00 -4.24 -4.98
CA GLN A 8 1.16 -3.50 -4.06
C GLN A 8 2.03 -3.00 -2.91
N LEU A 9 2.01 -1.68 -2.69
CA LEU A 9 2.60 -1.05 -1.51
C LEU A 9 1.48 -0.79 -0.50
N LYS A 10 1.62 -1.33 0.72
CA LYS A 10 0.68 -1.09 1.83
C LYS A 10 1.43 -0.45 2.98
N SER A 11 1.04 0.75 3.38
CA SER A 11 1.55 1.34 4.63
C SER A 11 1.00 0.56 5.81
N VAL A 12 1.88 0.14 6.71
CA VAL A 12 1.52 -0.55 7.96
C VAL A 12 1.69 0.34 9.18
N ASN A 13 2.65 1.27 9.12
CA ASN A 13 2.89 2.32 10.10
C ASN A 13 3.40 3.56 9.36
N PRO A 14 3.40 4.75 9.99
CA PRO A 14 4.02 5.93 9.41
C PRO A 14 5.46 5.66 8.94
N GLY A 15 5.73 5.90 7.66
CA GLY A 15 7.02 5.63 7.03
C GLY A 15 7.41 4.17 6.89
N HIS A 16 6.51 3.21 7.17
CA HIS A 16 6.76 1.78 7.01
C HIS A 16 5.76 1.15 6.05
N THR A 17 6.28 0.38 5.11
CA THR A 17 5.55 -0.20 3.99
C THR A 17 5.85 -1.68 3.85
N VAL A 18 4.81 -2.45 3.56
CA VAL A 18 4.89 -3.84 3.12
C VAL A 18 4.70 -3.87 1.61
N ILE A 19 5.55 -4.64 0.93
CA ILE A 19 5.55 -4.77 -0.54
C ILE A 19 5.09 -6.19 -0.89
N GLN A 20 4.05 -6.31 -1.71
CA GLN A 20 3.49 -7.60 -2.12
C GLN A 20 3.36 -7.69 -3.65
N GLY A 21 3.80 -8.79 -4.25
CA GLY A 21 3.59 -9.04 -5.68
C GLY A 21 2.13 -9.34 -5.97
N LYS A 22 1.49 -8.56 -6.85
CA LYS A 22 0.05 -8.73 -7.16
C LYS A 22 -0.25 -10.08 -7.82
N SER A 23 0.59 -10.52 -8.76
CA SER A 23 0.38 -11.76 -9.49
C SER A 23 0.75 -13.01 -8.67
N SER A 24 1.78 -12.93 -7.84
CA SER A 24 2.29 -14.07 -7.06
C SER A 24 1.67 -14.17 -5.67
N SER A 25 1.04 -13.09 -5.19
CA SER A 25 0.60 -12.93 -3.79
C SER A 25 1.70 -13.08 -2.75
N LEU A 26 2.98 -13.10 -3.17
CA LEU A 26 4.12 -13.21 -2.26
C LEU A 26 4.52 -11.84 -1.71
N PHE A 27 4.85 -11.80 -0.42
CA PHE A 27 5.50 -10.66 0.21
C PHE A 27 6.96 -10.60 -0.22
N LEU A 28 7.46 -9.41 -0.51
CA LEU A 28 8.89 -9.16 -0.64
C LEU A 28 9.47 -9.09 0.76
N CYS A 29 10.44 -9.95 1.05
CA CYS A 29 11.12 -10.01 2.33
C CYS A 29 12.62 -10.05 2.12
N VAL A 30 13.37 -9.71 3.17
CA VAL A 30 14.82 -9.68 3.17
C VAL A 30 15.35 -10.53 4.31
N ASP A 31 16.36 -11.34 4.04
CA ASP A 31 17.03 -12.14 5.07
C ASP A 31 18.09 -11.32 5.84
N SER A 32 18.67 -11.92 6.87
CA SER A 32 19.74 -11.32 7.68
C SER A 32 21.02 -11.01 6.89
N GLY A 33 21.17 -11.55 5.68
CA GLY A 33 22.26 -11.24 4.76
C GLY A 33 21.94 -10.10 3.79
N GLY A 34 20.77 -9.47 3.91
CA GLY A 34 20.33 -8.41 3.01
C GLY A 34 19.76 -8.93 1.68
N HIS A 35 19.50 -10.23 1.55
CA HIS A 35 19.02 -10.77 0.29
C HIS A 35 17.51 -10.80 0.18
N LEU A 36 17.02 -10.33 -0.97
CA LEU A 36 15.60 -10.31 -1.29
C LEU A 36 15.08 -11.71 -1.67
N ARG A 37 13.86 -12.01 -1.21
CA ARG A 37 13.13 -13.23 -1.51
C ARG A 37 11.62 -12.98 -1.43
N GLY A 38 10.86 -13.75 -2.21
CA GLY A 38 9.41 -13.81 -2.08
C GLY A 38 9.01 -14.82 -1.00
N GLN A 39 8.09 -14.46 -0.10
CA GLN A 39 7.58 -15.35 0.94
C GLN A 39 6.05 -15.31 0.97
N GLY A 40 5.41 -16.47 1.15
CA GLY A 40 3.94 -16.55 1.25
C GLY A 40 3.40 -16.10 2.60
N GLN A 41 4.12 -16.41 3.68
CA GLN A 41 3.77 -15.98 5.03
C GLN A 41 4.43 -14.65 5.36
N TYR A 42 3.67 -13.73 5.93
CA TYR A 42 4.18 -12.43 6.37
C TYR A 42 5.00 -12.58 7.67
N SER A 43 6.18 -11.96 7.70
CA SER A 43 7.05 -11.79 8.87
C SER A 43 7.34 -10.29 9.00
N GLU A 44 6.96 -9.67 10.11
CA GLU A 44 7.14 -8.23 10.28
C GLU A 44 8.62 -7.82 10.21
N ALA A 45 9.51 -8.63 10.80
CA ALA A 45 10.94 -8.37 10.84
C ALA A 45 11.58 -8.36 9.44
N ASP A 46 11.12 -9.25 8.56
CA ASP A 46 11.77 -9.49 7.26
C ASP A 46 11.05 -8.80 6.10
N CYS A 47 9.74 -8.57 6.21
CA CYS A 47 8.88 -8.15 5.11
C CYS A 47 8.36 -6.71 5.24
N THR A 48 8.85 -5.96 6.24
CA THR A 48 8.48 -4.57 6.48
C THR A 48 9.67 -3.65 6.21
N PHE A 49 9.45 -2.61 5.42
CA PHE A 49 10.50 -1.68 5.02
C PHE A 49 10.18 -0.26 5.45
N ARG A 50 11.19 0.46 5.93
CA ARG A 50 11.15 1.92 6.07
C ARG A 50 11.25 2.55 4.69
N GLU A 51 10.29 3.39 4.37
CA GLU A 51 10.22 4.13 3.11
C GLU A 51 10.84 5.52 3.30
N LEU A 52 11.90 5.80 2.54
CA LEU A 52 12.64 7.04 2.60
C LEU A 52 12.58 7.74 1.23
N LEU A 53 11.94 8.92 1.19
CA LEU A 53 12.00 9.80 0.03
C LEU A 53 13.32 10.57 0.04
N LEU A 54 14.08 10.45 -1.04
CA LEU A 54 15.36 11.13 -1.22
C LEU A 54 15.14 12.52 -1.85
N ALA A 55 16.11 13.42 -1.68
CA ALA A 55 16.05 14.77 -2.23
C ALA A 55 16.01 14.81 -3.77
N ASP A 56 16.44 13.74 -4.43
CA ASP A 56 16.39 13.58 -5.90
C ASP A 56 15.03 13.05 -6.40
N GLY A 57 14.05 12.85 -5.50
CA GLY A 57 12.71 12.34 -5.82
C GLY A 57 12.62 10.82 -5.94
N TYR A 58 13.71 10.08 -5.76
CA TYR A 58 13.67 8.62 -5.69
C TYR A 58 13.31 8.14 -4.29
N THR A 59 12.74 6.95 -4.21
CA THR A 59 12.43 6.28 -2.94
C THR A 59 13.45 5.18 -2.66
N ARG A 60 13.89 5.09 -1.40
CA ARG A 60 14.73 4.01 -0.89
C ARG A 60 13.98 3.25 0.19
N PHE A 61 14.00 1.93 0.10
CA PHE A 61 13.40 1.04 1.11
C PHE A 61 14.51 0.42 1.94
N LEU A 62 14.42 0.52 3.27
CA LEU A 62 15.35 -0.13 4.19
C LEU A 62 14.60 -1.19 4.98
N SER A 63 15.19 -2.37 5.15
CA SER A 63 14.66 -3.37 6.08
C SER A 63 14.49 -2.75 7.47
N SER A 64 13.30 -2.88 8.05
CA SER A 64 13.00 -2.18 9.31
C SER A 64 13.80 -2.76 10.48
N HIS A 65 14.07 -4.06 10.42
CA HIS A 65 14.80 -4.79 11.45
C HIS A 65 16.33 -4.77 11.25
N HIS A 66 16.81 -4.95 10.00
CA HIS A 66 18.25 -5.11 9.73
C HIS A 66 18.93 -3.85 9.18
N GLY A 67 18.18 -2.81 8.78
CA GLY A 67 18.72 -1.58 8.20
C GLY A 67 19.30 -1.71 6.78
N PHE A 68 19.37 -2.93 6.21
CA PHE A 68 19.86 -3.12 4.83
C PHE A 68 18.93 -2.46 3.81
N PRO A 69 19.47 -1.77 2.79
CA PRO A 69 18.67 -1.26 1.70
C PRO A 69 18.22 -2.39 0.78
N VAL A 70 16.98 -2.28 0.29
CA VAL A 70 16.48 -3.13 -0.80
C VAL A 70 17.33 -2.85 -2.03
N SER A 71 17.96 -3.89 -2.59
CA SER A 71 18.85 -3.81 -3.75
C SER A 71 18.51 -4.91 -4.75
N LEU A 72 18.44 -4.56 -6.03
CA LEU A 72 18.31 -5.52 -7.13
C LEU A 72 19.66 -6.02 -7.66
N ALA A 73 20.76 -5.70 -6.97
CA ALA A 73 22.07 -6.19 -7.33
C ALA A 73 22.13 -7.73 -7.26
N SER A 74 22.95 -8.33 -8.12
CA SER A 74 23.22 -9.77 -8.04
C SER A 74 23.94 -10.08 -6.73
N ARG A 75 23.62 -11.23 -6.12
CA ARG A 75 24.24 -11.73 -4.87
C ARG A 75 25.77 -11.85 -4.96
N HIS A 76 26.31 -11.92 -6.17
CA HIS A 76 27.75 -12.09 -6.44
C HIS A 76 28.48 -10.78 -6.73
N SER A 77 27.88 -9.61 -6.48
CA SER A 77 28.55 -8.33 -6.74
C SER A 77 29.75 -8.15 -5.79
N PRO A 78 30.97 -7.92 -6.33
CA PRO A 78 32.20 -7.88 -5.52
C PRO A 78 32.39 -6.58 -4.72
N ASP A 79 31.59 -5.54 -4.97
CA ASP A 79 31.78 -4.24 -4.35
C ASP A 79 30.96 -4.08 -3.06
N ARG A 80 31.67 -4.00 -1.93
CA ARG A 80 31.09 -3.82 -0.59
C ARG A 80 30.79 -2.36 -0.24
N HIS A 81 31.27 -1.39 -1.02
CA HIS A 81 31.22 0.02 -0.63
C HIS A 81 29.97 0.76 -1.13
N SER A 82 29.30 0.26 -2.16
CA SER A 82 28.06 0.82 -2.68
C SER A 82 27.19 -0.28 -3.28
N VAL A 83 26.11 -0.66 -2.59
CA VAL A 83 25.08 -1.54 -3.16
C VAL A 83 24.31 -0.79 -4.27
N PRO A 84 24.44 -1.18 -5.55
CA PRO A 84 23.76 -0.52 -6.65
C PRO A 84 22.26 -0.86 -6.65
N PHE A 85 21.49 -0.17 -7.50
CA PHE A 85 20.06 -0.44 -7.71
C PHE A 85 19.20 -0.37 -6.42
N THR A 86 19.48 0.61 -5.56
CA THR A 86 18.78 0.86 -4.28
C THR A 86 17.80 2.04 -4.30
N ARG A 87 17.64 2.67 -5.46
CA ARG A 87 16.77 3.84 -5.67
C ARG A 87 15.67 3.46 -6.64
N PHE A 88 14.43 3.64 -6.22
CA PHE A 88 13.25 3.22 -6.95
C PHE A 88 12.38 4.44 -7.27
N LEU A 89 11.83 4.46 -8.49
CA LEU A 89 10.82 5.42 -8.89
C LEU A 89 9.50 4.65 -9.07
N PRO A 90 8.50 4.85 -8.19
CA PRO A 90 7.20 4.20 -8.34
C PRO A 90 6.53 4.63 -9.65
N LEU A 91 6.24 3.67 -10.51
CA LEU A 91 5.52 3.91 -11.76
C LEU A 91 4.07 3.43 -11.60
N ARG A 92 3.12 4.20 -12.13
CA ARG A 92 1.72 3.78 -12.20
C ARG A 92 1.61 2.55 -13.09
N ASN A 93 0.83 1.56 -12.63
CA ASN A 93 0.53 0.38 -13.44
C ASN A 93 -0.27 0.80 -14.69
N THR A 94 0.15 0.33 -15.86
CA THR A 94 -0.50 0.59 -17.16
C THR A 94 -1.19 -0.65 -17.74
N LEU A 95 -1.18 -1.77 -17.02
CA LEU A 95 -1.88 -2.98 -17.44
C LEU A 95 -3.38 -2.81 -17.22
N ALA A 96 -4.15 -2.88 -18.32
CA ALA A 96 -5.61 -2.89 -18.28
C ALA A 96 -6.10 -4.16 -17.53
N GLY A 97 -6.86 -3.97 -16.45
CA GLY A 97 -7.44 -5.05 -15.65
C GLY A 97 -7.12 -5.02 -14.14
N ASP A 98 -6.15 -4.21 -13.73
CA ASP A 98 -5.77 -4.00 -12.31
C ASP A 98 -6.20 -2.63 -11.78
N SER A 99 -7.19 -1.99 -12.42
CA SER A 99 -8.01 -1.02 -11.71
C SER A 99 -8.52 -1.76 -10.50
N VAL A 100 -7.99 -1.44 -9.32
CA VAL A 100 -8.71 -1.65 -8.06
C VAL A 100 -10.12 -1.24 -8.42
N SER A 101 -11.07 -2.16 -8.31
CA SER A 101 -12.45 -1.76 -8.23
C SER A 101 -12.46 -0.81 -7.04
N GLU A 102 -12.26 0.48 -7.27
CA GLU A 102 -13.10 1.48 -6.63
C GLU A 102 -14.49 0.99 -6.98
N GLN A 103 -14.97 0.04 -6.18
CA GLN A 103 -16.37 -0.11 -5.98
C GLN A 103 -16.76 1.33 -5.64
N PRO A 104 -17.48 2.05 -6.51
CA PRO A 104 -18.11 3.26 -6.02
C PRO A 104 -18.85 2.78 -4.76
N PRO A 105 -18.75 3.50 -3.62
CA PRO A 105 -19.54 3.14 -2.46
C PRO A 105 -20.95 2.88 -2.98
N ASN A 106 -21.45 1.67 -2.77
CA ASN A 106 -22.73 1.21 -3.28
C ASN A 106 -23.83 2.04 -2.60
N ASN A 107 -23.99 3.24 -3.13
CA ASN A 107 -24.95 4.27 -2.82
C ASN A 107 -24.86 5.22 -4.01
N GLN A 108 -25.37 4.75 -5.15
CA GLN A 108 -25.98 5.66 -6.10
C GLN A 108 -27.16 6.36 -5.40
N ARG A 109 -26.87 7.31 -4.48
CA ARG A 109 -27.76 8.45 -4.34
C ARG A 109 -27.51 9.25 -5.61
N TYR A 110 -28.34 8.98 -6.62
CA TYR A 110 -28.54 9.87 -7.74
C TYR A 110 -28.72 11.26 -7.14
N PHE A 111 -27.71 12.13 -7.24
CA PHE A 111 -27.88 13.54 -6.91
C PHE A 111 -28.77 14.10 -8.02
N ASN A 112 -30.09 14.02 -7.81
CA ASN A 112 -31.05 14.64 -8.69
C ASN A 112 -30.91 16.15 -8.49
N VAL A 113 -30.21 16.82 -9.40
CA VAL A 113 -29.92 18.26 -9.34
C VAL A 113 -31.22 19.09 -9.45
N ASP A 114 -32.30 18.46 -9.92
CA ASP A 114 -33.65 19.02 -10.03
C ASP A 114 -34.57 18.69 -8.82
N SER A 115 -34.00 18.21 -7.71
CA SER A 115 -34.78 17.91 -6.49
C SER A 115 -34.72 19.06 -5.49
N ASP A 116 -35.88 19.54 -5.03
CA ASP A 116 -36.00 20.59 -4.00
C ASP A 116 -35.52 20.17 -2.59
N ASP A 117 -35.23 18.88 -2.38
CA ASP A 117 -34.63 18.35 -1.13
C ASP A 117 -33.27 17.69 -1.40
N LEU A 118 -32.26 18.54 -1.60
CA LEU A 118 -30.87 18.14 -1.85
C LEU A 118 -30.20 17.41 -0.67
N LEU A 119 -30.77 17.50 0.54
CA LEU A 119 -30.22 16.88 1.75
C LEU A 119 -31.04 15.66 2.23
N GLY A 120 -32.17 15.36 1.58
CA GLY A 120 -33.00 14.18 1.85
C GLY A 120 -33.56 14.16 3.28
N MET A 121 -33.88 15.32 3.85
CA MET A 121 -34.44 15.40 5.20
C MET A 121 -35.94 15.08 5.26
N GLY A 122 -36.63 14.99 4.11
CA GLY A 122 -38.07 14.73 4.05
C GLY A 122 -38.54 13.28 4.22
N LEU A 123 -37.64 12.29 4.20
CA LEU A 123 -38.01 10.86 4.23
C LEU A 123 -37.87 10.18 5.60
N ASN A 124 -37.31 10.87 6.60
CA ASN A 124 -37.17 10.33 7.94
C ASN A 124 -38.11 11.09 8.87
N THR A 125 -39.25 10.46 9.21
CA THR A 125 -40.10 10.90 10.32
C THR A 125 -39.20 11.11 11.55
N MET A 126 -39.11 12.36 12.02
CA MET A 126 -38.41 12.70 13.26
C MET A 126 -39.03 11.93 14.42
N VAL A 127 -38.43 10.82 14.83
CA VAL A 127 -38.70 10.22 16.14
C VAL A 127 -37.91 11.03 17.15
N SER A 128 -38.62 11.82 17.96
CA SER A 128 -38.05 12.57 19.08
C SER A 128 -37.47 11.59 20.11
N PRO A 129 -36.24 11.78 20.62
CA PRO A 129 -35.72 10.96 21.70
C PRO A 129 -36.47 11.29 23.00
N GLN A 130 -37.20 10.32 23.51
CA GLN A 130 -37.77 10.34 24.86
C GLN A 130 -36.67 10.00 25.86
N PHE A 131 -36.38 10.91 26.79
CA PHE A 131 -35.50 10.66 27.93
C PHE A 131 -36.32 10.00 29.04
N SER A 132 -36.03 8.74 29.36
CA SER A 132 -36.51 8.12 30.61
C SER A 132 -35.60 8.54 31.75
N VAL A 133 -36.15 9.23 32.75
CA VAL A 133 -35.52 9.46 34.04
C VAL A 133 -35.98 8.32 34.95
N ASP A 134 -35.08 7.39 35.26
CA ASP A 134 -35.30 6.40 36.32
C ASP A 134 -35.30 7.08 37.69
N LYS A 135 -36.24 6.68 38.55
CA LYS A 135 -36.37 7.13 39.95
C LYS A 135 -35.99 6.02 40.90
#